data_AF-A0A1G5QS86-F1
#
_entry.id   AF-A0A1G5QS86-F1
#
_cell.length_a   1.000
_cell.length_b   1.000
_cell.length_c   1.000
_cell.angle_alpha   90.00
_cell.angle_beta   90.00
_cell.angle_gamma   90.00
#
_symmetry.space_group_name_H-M   'P 1'
#
loop_
_entity.id
_entity.type
_entity.pdbx_description
1 polymer ?
#
loop_
_entity_poly.entity_id
_entity_poly.type
_entity_poly.pdbx_seq_one_letter_code
_entity_poly.pdbx_strand_id
1 'polypeptide(L)'
;MTGKLTKMLAVVGLSAAFAAPAFAADGQVLYETKGCAACHGADGNTPTAPIYPKLVGQPVQYLVTQMTDIKSGARNNGMTAVMKPIMANVSEAEIAVLAQWLSEKGE
;
A
#
# COMPACT_ATOMS: atom_id res chain seq x y z
N MET A 1 57.20 -35.56 -0.60
CA MET A 1 56.42 -35.70 -1.85
C MET A 1 55.00 -36.13 -1.47
N THR A 2 54.16 -35.20 -1.01
CA THR A 2 53.01 -34.61 -1.74
C THR A 2 51.99 -35.63 -2.27
N GLY A 3 50.85 -35.76 -1.56
CA GLY A 3 49.70 -36.59 -1.96
C GLY A 3 48.36 -36.03 -1.45
N LYS A 4 48.01 -34.84 -1.95
CA LYS A 4 46.73 -34.10 -2.00
C LYS A 4 45.54 -34.59 -1.14
N LEU A 5 45.17 -33.74 -0.17
CA LEU A 5 43.87 -33.72 0.51
C LEU A 5 42.71 -33.54 -0.49
N THR A 6 41.71 -34.42 -0.38
CA THR A 6 40.40 -34.32 -1.00
C THR A 6 39.68 -33.07 -0.51
N LYS A 7 39.55 -32.04 -1.36
CA LYS A 7 38.69 -30.89 -1.07
C LYS A 7 37.23 -31.29 -1.31
N MET A 8 36.48 -31.55 -0.24
CA MET A 8 35.02 -31.49 -0.27
C MET A 8 34.63 -30.02 -0.48
N LEU A 9 34.22 -29.66 -1.70
CA LEU A 9 33.49 -28.43 -1.95
C LEU A 9 32.08 -28.61 -1.38
N ALA A 10 31.82 -28.03 -0.21
CA ALA A 10 30.46 -27.83 0.27
C ALA A 10 29.80 -26.78 -0.64
N VAL A 11 28.89 -27.23 -1.51
CA VAL A 11 27.98 -26.34 -2.22
C VAL A 11 26.94 -25.87 -1.20
N VAL A 12 27.19 -24.70 -0.59
CA VAL A 12 26.16 -24.00 0.17
C VAL A 12 25.14 -23.50 -0.84
N GLY A 13 24.02 -24.22 -0.93
CA GLY A 13 22.88 -23.81 -1.73
C GLY A 13 22.33 -22.48 -1.21
N LEU A 14 22.55 -21.41 -1.98
CA LEU A 14 21.85 -20.16 -1.79
C LEU A 14 20.40 -20.37 -2.26
N SER A 15 19.55 -20.82 -1.34
CA SER A 15 18.11 -20.82 -1.54
C SER A 15 17.65 -19.37 -1.62
N ALA A 16 17.58 -18.83 -2.84
CA ALA A 16 16.82 -17.62 -3.11
C ALA A 16 15.35 -17.92 -2.78
N ALA A 17 14.89 -17.46 -1.63
CA ALA A 17 13.48 -17.39 -1.34
C ALA A 17 12.86 -16.43 -2.35
N PHE A 18 12.33 -16.97 -3.45
CA PHE A 18 11.34 -16.27 -4.25
C PHE A 18 10.12 -16.08 -3.35
N ALA A 19 10.02 -14.91 -2.72
CA ALA A 19 8.75 -14.44 -2.22
C ALA A 19 7.83 -14.36 -3.44
N ALA A 20 6.95 -15.34 -3.60
CA ALA A 20 5.86 -15.26 -4.56
C ALA A 20 5.10 -13.95 -4.30
N PRO A 21 4.58 -13.28 -5.34
CA PRO A 21 3.73 -12.13 -5.12
C PRO A 21 2.54 -12.64 -4.30
N ALA A 22 2.41 -12.18 -3.05
CA ALA A 22 1.12 -12.20 -2.39
C ALA A 22 0.16 -11.56 -3.39
N PHE A 23 -0.87 -12.27 -3.84
CA PHE A 23 -1.84 -11.76 -4.81
C PHE A 23 -2.32 -10.39 -4.32
N ALA A 24 -1.70 -9.32 -4.83
CA ALA A 24 -2.08 -7.97 -4.49
C ALA A 24 -3.49 -7.83 -5.04
N ALA A 25 -4.44 -7.53 -4.17
CA ALA A 25 -5.76 -7.14 -4.63
C ALA A 25 -5.57 -6.03 -5.69
N ASP A 26 -6.33 -6.08 -6.78
CA ASP A 26 -6.35 -4.98 -7.73
C ASP A 26 -6.67 -3.70 -6.95
N GLY A 27 -5.74 -2.75 -6.96
CA GLY A 27 -5.85 -1.54 -6.14
C GLY A 27 -7.06 -0.68 -6.50
N GLN A 28 -7.50 -0.71 -7.76
CA GLN A 28 -8.73 -0.04 -8.19
C GLN A 28 -9.95 -0.74 -7.61
N VAL A 29 -10.03 -2.06 -7.74
CA VAL A 29 -11.15 -2.84 -7.18
C VAL A 29 -11.22 -2.67 -5.66
N LEU A 30 -10.08 -2.68 -4.99
CA LEU A 30 -10.00 -2.42 -3.55
C LEU A 30 -10.49 -1.01 -3.20
N TYR A 31 -10.05 0.00 -3.94
CA TYR A 31 -10.47 1.39 -3.75
C TYR A 31 -11.99 1.58 -3.92
N GLU A 32 -12.58 0.95 -4.93
CA GLU A 32 -14.03 0.97 -5.16
C GLU A 32 -14.78 0.22 -4.04
N THR A 33 -14.35 -0.99 -3.68
CA THR A 33 -15.02 -1.83 -2.67
C THR A 33 -14.92 -1.26 -1.25
N LYS A 34 -13.87 -0.49 -0.93
CA LYS A 34 -13.74 0.23 0.34
C LYS A 34 -14.52 1.55 0.37
N GLY A 35 -15.21 1.90 -0.71
CA GLY A 35 -16.06 3.09 -0.78
C GLY A 35 -15.29 4.40 -0.91
N CYS A 36 -13.99 4.35 -1.24
CA CYS A 36 -13.15 5.54 -1.37
C CYS A 36 -13.69 6.48 -2.47
N ALA A 37 -14.20 5.88 -3.56
CA ALA A 37 -14.73 6.57 -4.72
C ALA A 37 -15.92 7.49 -4.42
N ALA A 38 -16.68 7.24 -3.35
CA ALA A 38 -17.87 8.02 -3.01
C ALA A 38 -17.55 9.50 -2.72
N CYS A 39 -16.34 9.78 -2.22
CA CYS A 39 -15.90 11.14 -1.88
C CYS A 39 -14.72 11.59 -2.74
N HIS A 40 -13.79 10.68 -3.02
CA HIS A 40 -12.54 11.01 -3.71
C HIS A 40 -12.62 10.81 -5.23
N GLY A 41 -13.77 10.39 -5.76
CA GLY A 41 -13.98 10.11 -7.17
C GLY A 41 -13.50 8.72 -7.58
N ALA A 42 -14.00 8.20 -8.70
CA ALA A 42 -13.74 6.84 -9.17
C ALA A 42 -12.24 6.52 -9.34
N ASP A 43 -11.45 7.53 -9.71
CA ASP A 43 -10.01 7.42 -9.96
C ASP A 43 -9.14 8.08 -8.89
N GLY A 44 -9.72 8.66 -7.84
CA GLY A 44 -8.98 9.44 -6.84
C GLY A 44 -8.40 10.77 -7.36
N ASN A 45 -8.66 11.14 -8.61
CA ASN A 45 -8.12 12.33 -9.26
C ASN A 45 -9.12 13.49 -9.25
N THR A 46 -10.40 13.19 -9.43
CA THR A 46 -11.49 14.19 -9.43
C THR A 46 -12.47 13.94 -8.28
N PRO A 47 -12.30 14.61 -7.12
CA PRO A 47 -13.19 14.44 -5.97
C PRO A 47 -14.63 14.88 -6.26
N THR A 48 -15.60 14.29 -5.56
CA THR A 48 -17.02 14.55 -5.81
C THR A 48 -17.48 15.93 -5.31
N ALA A 49 -16.67 16.58 -4.47
CA ALA A 49 -16.87 17.95 -4.00
C ALA A 49 -15.53 18.61 -3.67
N PRO A 50 -15.41 19.96 -3.74
CA PRO A 50 -14.15 20.68 -3.50
C PRO A 50 -13.54 20.50 -2.10
N ILE A 51 -14.35 20.08 -1.12
CA ILE A 51 -13.89 19.83 0.25
C ILE A 51 -13.08 18.53 0.38
N TYR A 52 -13.23 17.59 -0.56
CA TYR A 52 -12.53 16.32 -0.54
C TYR A 52 -11.20 16.44 -1.30
N PRO A 53 -10.10 15.91 -0.74
CA PRO A 53 -8.80 15.99 -1.39
C PRO A 53 -8.70 15.06 -2.60
N LYS A 54 -7.99 15.51 -3.63
CA LYS A 54 -7.39 14.66 -4.66
C LYS A 54 -6.32 13.76 -4.01
N LEU A 55 -6.32 12.48 -4.35
CA LEU A 55 -5.47 11.48 -3.73
C LEU A 55 -4.31 11.02 -4.63
N VAL A 56 -4.47 11.05 -5.96
CA VAL A 56 -3.44 10.51 -6.86
C VAL A 56 -2.19 11.38 -6.96
N GLY A 57 -1.06 10.74 -7.25
CA GLY A 57 0.25 11.41 -7.46
C GLY A 57 0.96 11.82 -6.18
N GLN A 58 0.43 11.39 -5.03
CA GLN A 58 1.14 11.51 -3.76
C GLN A 58 2.18 10.38 -3.63
N PRO A 59 3.31 10.62 -2.94
CA PRO A 59 4.27 9.55 -2.66
C PRO A 59 3.61 8.40 -1.87
N VAL A 60 3.93 7.15 -2.22
CA VAL A 60 3.42 5.95 -1.52
C VAL A 60 3.56 6.08 0.00
N GLN A 61 4.74 6.49 0.48
CA GLN A 61 5.00 6.65 1.92
C GLN A 61 4.06 7.67 2.58
N TYR A 62 3.76 8.77 1.90
CA TYR A 62 2.84 9.78 2.41
C TYR A 62 1.43 9.20 2.55
N LEU A 63 0.94 8.49 1.53
CA LEU A 63 -0.37 7.86 1.52
C LEU A 63 -0.50 6.81 2.64
N VAL A 64 0.51 5.96 2.82
CA VAL A 64 0.57 4.99 3.92
C VAL A 64 0.48 5.68 5.29
N THR A 65 1.30 6.72 5.51
CA THR A 65 1.29 7.48 6.77
C THR A 65 -0.08 8.11 7.01
N GLN A 66 -0.67 8.79 6.02
CA GLN A 66 -1.98 9.43 6.21
C GLN A 66 -3.07 8.42 6.53
N MET A 67 -3.15 7.30 5.80
CA MET A 67 -4.14 6.26 6.06
C MET A 67 -3.97 5.64 7.45
N THR A 68 -2.73 5.37 7.85
CA THR A 68 -2.41 4.79 9.16
C THR A 68 -2.72 5.75 10.31
N ASP A 69 -2.39 7.03 10.16
CA ASP A 69 -2.63 8.06 11.17
C ASP A 69 -4.13 8.33 11.34
N ILE A 70 -4.91 8.31 10.26
CA ILE A 70 -6.38 8.43 10.31
C ILE A 70 -6.98 7.20 11.01
N LYS A 71 -6.51 5.99 10.66
CA LYS A 71 -7.00 4.74 11.25
C LYS A 71 -6.73 4.67 12.75
N SER A 72 -5.52 5.01 13.18
CA SER A 72 -5.12 5.01 14.61
C SER A 72 -5.71 6.18 15.39
N GLY A 73 -6.07 7.27 14.70
CA GLY A 73 -6.51 8.53 15.31
C GLY A 73 -5.36 9.48 15.66
N ALA A 74 -4.12 9.16 15.29
CA ALA A 74 -2.99 10.09 15.38
C ALA A 74 -3.23 11.37 14.54
N ARG A 75 -3.91 11.23 13.40
CA ARG A 75 -4.50 12.36 12.66
C ARG A 75 -5.96 12.53 13.10
N ASN A 76 -6.28 13.71 13.63
CA ASN A 76 -7.57 14.00 14.24
C ASN A 76 -8.07 15.44 13.97
N ASN A 77 -7.65 16.04 12.84
CA ASN A 77 -7.96 17.42 12.48
C ASN A 77 -9.00 17.53 11.35
N GLY A 78 -9.70 18.67 11.26
CA GLY A 78 -10.60 19.00 10.15
C GLY A 78 -11.60 17.89 9.81
N MET A 79 -11.67 17.52 8.53
CA MET A 79 -12.58 16.49 8.02
C MET A 79 -12.13 15.05 8.30
N THR A 80 -11.05 14.83 9.06
CA THR A 80 -10.54 13.48 9.36
C THR A 80 -11.58 12.62 10.09
N ALA A 81 -12.49 13.23 10.87
CA ALA A 81 -13.57 12.52 11.54
C ALA A 81 -14.47 11.72 10.59
N VAL A 82 -14.69 12.21 9.36
CA VAL A 82 -15.50 11.52 8.34
C VAL A 82 -14.75 10.34 7.74
N MET A 83 -13.42 10.42 7.64
CA MET A 83 -12.58 9.37 7.05
C MET A 83 -12.28 8.23 8.03
N LYS A 84 -12.26 8.51 9.34
CA LYS A 84 -11.98 7.52 10.39
C LYS A 84 -12.82 6.23 10.30
N PRO A 85 -14.16 6.26 10.20
CA PRO A 85 -14.97 5.05 10.06
C PRO A 85 -14.71 4.29 8.75
N ILE A 86 -14.32 4.98 7.67
CA ILE A 86 -13.94 4.33 6.41
C ILE A 86 -12.64 3.53 6.61
N MET A 87 -11.62 4.16 7.20
CA MET A 87 -10.32 3.53 7.48
C MET A 87 -10.38 2.42 8.53
N ALA A 88 -11.43 2.38 9.37
CA ALA A 88 -11.65 1.27 10.29
C ALA A 88 -11.76 -0.07 9.55
N ASN A 89 -12.32 -0.07 8.33
CA ASN A 89 -12.55 -1.25 7.49
C ASN A 89 -11.41 -1.60 6.53
N VAL A 90 -10.27 -0.88 6.61
CA VAL A 90 -9.10 -1.10 5.74
C VAL A 90 -7.96 -1.68 6.59
N SER A 91 -7.47 -2.87 6.24
CA SER A 91 -6.32 -3.51 6.89
C SER A 91 -4.99 -2.87 6.49
N GLU A 92 -3.91 -3.14 7.23
CA GLU A 92 -2.57 -2.62 6.92
C GLU A 92 -2.06 -3.09 5.54
N ALA A 93 -2.35 -4.34 5.17
CA ALA A 93 -2.04 -4.87 3.85
C ALA A 93 -2.81 -4.13 2.74
N GLU A 94 -4.09 -3.83 2.98
CA GLU A 94 -4.92 -3.05 2.05
C GLU A 94 -4.46 -1.58 1.95
N ILE A 95 -3.97 -0.98 3.04
CA ILE A 95 -3.36 0.36 3.02
C ILE A 95 -2.18 0.40 2.05
N ALA A 96 -1.31 -0.61 2.08
CA ALA A 96 -0.16 -0.68 1.17
C ALA A 96 -0.61 -0.78 -0.30
N VAL A 97 -1.61 -1.62 -0.59
CA VAL A 97 -2.18 -1.78 -1.94
C VAL A 97 -2.81 -0.47 -2.44
N LEU A 98 -3.64 0.18 -1.61
CA LEU A 98 -4.27 1.47 -1.95
C LEU A 98 -3.23 2.56 -2.19
N ALA A 99 -2.20 2.63 -1.34
CA ALA A 99 -1.14 3.63 -1.45
C ALA A 99 -0.33 3.46 -2.74
N GLN A 100 0.01 2.22 -3.10
CA GLN A 100 0.72 1.93 -4.33
C GLN A 100 -0.10 2.37 -5.55
N TRP A 101 -1.36 1.92 -5.62
CA TRP A 101 -2.24 2.22 -6.75
C TRP A 101 -2.51 3.72 -6.92
N LEU A 102 -2.78 4.44 -5.83
CA LEU A 102 -2.99 5.90 -5.85
C LEU A 102 -1.72 6.66 -6.26
N SER A 103 -0.54 6.17 -5.89
CA SER A 103 0.73 6.80 -6.25
C SER A 103 1.01 6.67 -7.75
N GLU A 104 0.87 5.45 -8.29
CA GLU A 104 1.12 5.14 -9.72
C GLU A 104 0.12 5.83 -10.65
N LYS A 105 -1.13 6.00 -10.24
CA LYS A 105 -2.18 6.66 -11.05
C LYS A 105 -1.95 8.16 -11.29
N GLY A 106 -1.00 8.78 -10.60
CA GLY A 106 -0.76 10.21 -10.66
C GLY A 106 0.27 10.69 -11.69
N GLU A 107 0.83 9.77 -12.49
CA GLU A 107 1.74 10.08 -13.61
C GLU A 107 0.98 10.37 -14.91
#